data_AF-A0A7H8GR49-F1
#
_entry.id   AF-A0A7H8GR49-F1
#
_cell.length_a   1.000
_cell.length_b   1.000
_cell.length_c   1.000
_cell.angle_alpha   90.00
_cell.angle_beta   90.00
_cell.angle_gamma   90.00
#
_symmetry.space_group_name_H-M   'P 1'
#
loop_
_entity.id
_entity.type
_entity.pdbx_description
1 polymer ?
#
loop_
_entity_poly.entity_id
_entity_poly.type
_entity_poly.pdbx_seq_one_letter_code
_entity_poly.pdbx_strand_id
1 'polypeptide(L)' 'MRQVELKRKKWVQPSEGVRGHWAEDEIVTATFHQFGTAYEEFEAGPGNYSVAIVELPDGTVENAHLNEIRFID' A
#
# COMPACT_ATOMS: atom_id res chain seq x y z
N MET A 1 18.16 -8.12 1.63
CA MET A 1 16.75 -8.14 1.17
C MET A 1 16.55 -6.95 0.25
N ARG A 2 15.64 -7.05 -0.73
CA ARG A 2 15.40 -5.96 -1.70
C ARG A 2 14.69 -4.80 -1.02
N GLN A 3 14.87 -3.58 -1.51
CA GLN A 3 14.09 -2.43 -1.05
C GLN A 3 12.97 -2.10 -2.03
N VAL A 4 11.90 -1.50 -1.50
CA VAL A 4 10.81 -0.94 -2.30
C VAL A 4 10.46 0.45 -1.81
N GLU A 5 10.01 1.30 -2.72
CA GLU A 5 9.22 2.48 -2.39
C GLU A 5 7.74 2.13 -2.35
N LEU A 6 7.06 2.61 -1.33
CA LEU A 6 5.60 2.56 -1.18
C LEU A 6 5.01 3.88 -1.68
N LYS A 7 4.17 3.79 -2.71
CA LYS A 7 3.42 4.88 -3.31
C LYS A 7 1.97 4.80 -2.83
N ARG A 8 1.68 5.54 -1.77
CA ARG A 8 0.34 5.58 -1.20
C ARG A 8 -0.44 6.78 -1.72
N LYS A 9 -1.76 6.64 -1.69
CA LYS A 9 -2.67 7.76 -1.91
C LYS A 9 -3.47 8.00 -0.66
N LYS A 10 -3.66 9.26 -0.32
CA LYS A 10 -4.58 9.68 0.75
C LYS A 10 -5.76 10.41 0.15
N TRP A 11 -6.93 10.15 0.70
CA TRP A 11 -8.12 10.92 0.37
C TRP A 11 -8.04 12.27 1.06
N VAL A 12 -8.03 13.34 0.26
CA VAL A 12 -8.11 14.72 0.74
C VAL A 12 -9.59 15.07 0.84
N GLN A 13 -10.02 15.44 2.06
CA GLN A 13 -11.40 15.84 2.30
C GLN A 13 -11.75 17.13 1.52
N PRO A 14 -13.00 17.27 1.05
CA PRO A 14 -13.45 18.50 0.40
C PRO A 14 -13.30 19.70 1.34
N SER A 15 -12.95 20.85 0.75
CA SER A 15 -12.87 22.15 1.43
C SER A 15 -13.59 23.21 0.59
N GLU A 16 -13.66 24.45 1.08
CA GLU A 16 -14.38 25.52 0.37
C GLU A 16 -13.85 25.69 -1.06
N GLY A 17 -14.73 25.47 -2.04
CA GLY A 17 -14.40 25.54 -3.48
C GLY A 17 -13.62 24.35 -4.04
N VAL A 18 -13.25 23.35 -3.23
CA VAL A 18 -12.42 22.21 -3.66
C VAL A 18 -13.13 20.89 -3.36
N ARG A 19 -13.32 20.05 -4.38
CA ARG A 19 -13.89 18.71 -4.22
C ARG A 19 -12.86 17.76 -3.58
N GLY A 20 -13.36 16.77 -2.84
CA GLY A 20 -12.52 15.70 -2.33
C GLY A 20 -11.84 14.96 -3.48
N HIS A 21 -10.57 14.63 -3.30
CA HIS A 21 -9.74 14.02 -4.33
C HIS A 21 -8.66 13.15 -3.70
N TRP A 22 -8.10 12.24 -4.49
CA TRP A 22 -6.92 11.47 -4.10
C TRP A 22 -5.66 12.28 -4.38
N ALA A 23 -4.78 12.39 -3.38
CA ALA A 23 -3.45 12.95 -3.52
C ALA A 23 -2.41 11.87 -3.22
N GLU A 24 -1.23 11.99 -3.84
CA GLU A 24 -0.08 11.18 -3.46
C GLU A 24 0.34 11.52 -2.04
N ASP A 25 0.70 10.51 -1.27
CA ASP A 25 1.29 10.68 0.05
C ASP A 25 2.83 10.62 -0.01
N GLU A 26 3.48 10.83 1.12
CA GLU A 26 4.93 10.70 1.22
C GLU A 26 5.39 9.29 0.78
N ILE A 27 6.43 9.25 -0.05
CA ILE A 27 7.06 7.99 -0.46
C ILE A 27 7.84 7.44 0.72
N VAL A 28 7.50 6.21 1.12
CA VAL A 28 8.20 5.50 2.19
C VAL A 28 9.08 4.41 1.58
N THR A 29 10.35 4.36 1.97
CA THR A 29 11.22 3.21 1.64
C THR A 29 11.03 2.11 2.67
N ALA A 30 10.84 0.89 2.21
CA ALA A 30 10.59 -0.29 3.05
C ALA A 30 11.39 -1.50 2.58
N THR A 31 11.64 -2.44 3.48
CA THR A 31 12.27 -3.72 3.15
C THR A 31 11.24 -4.69 2.59
N PHE A 32 11.48 -5.22 1.40
CA PHE A 32 10.65 -6.26 0.80
C PHE A 32 11.07 -7.63 1.34
N HIS A 33 10.13 -8.33 1.97
CA HIS A 33 10.33 -9.70 2.44
C HIS A 33 10.02 -10.71 1.35
N GLN A 34 8.77 -10.70 0.86
CA GLN A 34 8.27 -11.63 -0.15
C GLN A 34 6.90 -11.21 -0.67
N PHE A 35 6.42 -11.89 -1.71
CA PHE A 35 5.01 -11.85 -2.06
C PHE A 35 4.20 -12.76 -1.13
N GLY A 36 2.96 -12.40 -0.88
CA GLY A 36 2.02 -13.14 -0.04
C GLY A 36 0.59 -13.09 -0.58
N THR A 37 -0.35 -13.55 0.23
CA THR A 37 -1.78 -13.54 -0.09
C THR A 37 -2.53 -12.90 1.06
N ALA A 38 -3.27 -11.83 0.75
CA ALA A 38 -4.26 -11.25 1.64
C ALA A 38 -5.66 -11.81 1.32
N TYR A 39 -6.59 -11.58 2.24
CA TYR A 39 -7.98 -11.96 2.07
C TYR A 39 -8.90 -10.79 2.42
N GLU A 40 -10.07 -10.74 1.80
CA GLU A 40 -11.14 -9.82 2.14
C GLU A 40 -12.48 -10.57 2.02
N GLU A 41 -13.36 -10.35 2.98
CA GLU A 41 -14.72 -10.89 2.94
C GLU A 41 -15.64 -9.91 2.24
N PHE A 42 -16.28 -10.37 1.16
CA PHE A 42 -17.30 -9.62 0.45
C PHE A 42 -18.67 -10.27 0.66
N GLU A 43 -19.73 -9.53 0.36
CA GLU A 43 -21.11 -10.07 0.41
C GLU A 43 -21.29 -11.30 -0.49
N ALA A 44 -20.59 -11.35 -1.64
CA ALA A 44 -20.60 -12.49 -2.56
C ALA A 44 -19.70 -13.66 -2.13
N GLY A 45 -19.03 -13.56 -0.98
CA GLY A 45 -18.09 -14.55 -0.45
C GLY A 45 -16.66 -14.03 -0.27
N PRO A 46 -15.75 -14.88 0.21
CA PRO A 46 -14.36 -14.50 0.44
C PRO A 46 -13.58 -14.37 -0.87
N GLY A 47 -12.77 -13.32 -0.98
CA GLY A 47 -11.77 -13.14 -2.03
C GLY A 47 -10.36 -13.15 -1.46
N ASN A 48 -9.41 -13.67 -2.23
CA ASN A 48 -7.99 -13.57 -1.92
C ASN A 48 -7.26 -12.85 -3.04
N TYR A 49 -6.21 -12.10 -2.69
CA TYR A 49 -5.43 -11.34 -3.65
C TYR A 49 -3.96 -11.30 -3.25
N SER A 50 -3.10 -11.17 -4.26
CA SER A 50 -1.65 -11.12 -4.08
C SER A 50 -1.23 -9.75 -3.53
N VAL A 51 -0.32 -9.78 -2.56
CA VAL A 51 0.24 -8.59 -1.91
C VAL A 51 1.75 -8.73 -1.77
N ALA A 52 2.43 -7.62 -1.51
CA ALA A 52 3.81 -7.61 -1.05
C ALA A 52 3.82 -7.51 0.48
N ILE A 53 4.60 -8.36 1.14
CA ILE A 53 4.88 -8.25 2.57
C ILE A 53 6.12 -7.38 2.73
N VAL A 54 5.96 -6.24 3.39
CA VAL A 54 7.02 -5.23 3.56
C VAL A 54 7.20 -4.88 5.03
N GLU A 55 8.40 -4.48 5.40
CA GLU A 55 8.74 -3.96 6.72
C GLU A 55 9.14 -2.50 6.62
N LEU A 56 8.42 -1.64 7.34
CA LEU A 56 8.63 -0.20 7.41
C LEU A 56 9.85 0.15 8.27
N PRO A 57 10.39 1.38 8.18
CA PRO A 57 11.56 1.80 8.97
C PRO A 57 11.39 1.72 10.49
N ASP A 58 10.15 1.74 10.98
CA ASP A 58 9.83 1.59 12.41
C ASP A 58 9.70 0.12 12.86
N GLY A 59 9.92 -0.83 11.96
CA GLY A 59 9.82 -2.27 12.20
C GLY A 59 8.40 -2.85 12.01
N THR A 60 7.42 -2.03 11.64
CA THR A 60 6.06 -2.50 11.33
C THR A 60 6.06 -3.36 10.07
N VAL A 61 5.43 -4.53 10.12
CA VAL A 61 5.20 -5.40 8.96
C VAL A 61 3.78 -5.23 8.45
N GLU A 62 3.61 -4.99 7.16
CA GLU A 62 2.30 -4.81 6.53
C GLU A 62 2.21 -5.44 5.14
N ASN A 63 0.96 -5.57 4.66
CA ASN A 63 0.64 -5.93 3.29
C ASN A 63 0.49 -4.67 2.44
N ALA A 64 1.29 -4.54 1.39
CA ALA A 64 1.16 -3.49 0.38
C ALA A 64 0.56 -4.05 -0.91
N HIS A 65 -0.30 -3.27 -1.58
CA HIS A 65 -0.83 -3.69 -2.87
C HIS A 65 0.27 -3.67 -3.93
N LEU A 66 0.22 -4.61 -4.89
CA LEU A 66 1.31 -4.77 -5.86
C LEU A 66 1.51 -3.54 -6.77
N ASN A 67 0.45 -2.75 -6.99
CA ASN A 67 0.49 -1.50 -7.75
C ASN A 67 1.00 -0.30 -6.93
N GLU A 68 1.22 -0.46 -5.63
CA GLU A 68 1.72 0.57 -4.73
C GLU A 68 3.23 0.43 -4.47
N ILE A 69 3.87 -0.65 -4.90
CA ILE A 69 5.30 -0.85 -4.67
C ILE A 69 6.14 -0.61 -5.93
N ARG A 70 7.35 -0.07 -5.75
CA ARG A 70 8.38 -0.01 -6.77
C ARG A 70 9.70 -0.48 -6.19
N PHE A 71 10.29 -1.54 -6.74
CA PHE A 71 11.66 -1.92 -6.40
C PHE A 71 12.61 -0.80 -6.81
N ILE A 72 13.55 -0.46 -5.92
CA ILE A 72 14.55 0.60 -6.14
C ILE A 72 15.97 0.05 -6.32
N ASP A 73 16.06 -1.27 -6.54
CA ASP A 73 17.24 -2.10 -6.70
C ASP A 73 16.91 -3.43 -7.44
#